data_AF-A0A975SDK8-F1
#
_entry.id   AF-A0A975SDK8-F1
#
_cell.length_a   1.000
_cell.length_b   1.000
_cell.length_c   1.000
_cell.angle_alpha   90.00
_cell.angle_beta   90.00
_cell.angle_gamma   90.00
#
_symmetry.space_group_name_H-M   'P 1'
#
loop_
_entity.id
_entity.type
_entity.pdbx_description
1 polymer ?
#
loop_
_entity_poly.entity_id
_entity_poly.type
_entity_poly.pdbx_seq_one_letter_code
_entity_poly.pdbx_strand_id
1 'polypeptide(L)' 'MPTSDAQKRATNNYRKKNIRNYNLSLSPVDADLIQWLDAQDNKQGYLKRLVREDMERKKRD' A
#
# COMPACT_ATOMS: atom_id res chain seq x y z
N MET A 1 -25.18 1.38 11.58
CA MET A 1 -25.72 0.02 11.40
C MET A 1 -24.65 -0.99 11.80
N PRO A 2 -24.90 -1.93 12.73
CA PRO A 2 -23.93 -2.99 13.01
C PRO A 2 -23.81 -3.93 11.80
N THR A 3 -22.60 -4.17 11.31
CA THR A 3 -22.36 -5.11 10.20
C THR A 3 -22.61 -6.53 10.68
N SER A 4 -23.45 -7.29 9.96
CA SER A 4 -23.72 -8.69 10.32
C SER A 4 -22.46 -9.55 10.13
N ASP A 5 -22.40 -10.70 10.81
CA ASP A 5 -21.27 -11.63 10.67
C ASP A 5 -21.11 -12.14 9.23
N ALA A 6 -22.21 -12.21 8.48
CA ALA A 6 -22.18 -12.54 7.06
C ALA A 6 -21.44 -11.45 6.24
N GLN A 7 -21.67 -10.17 6.51
CA GLN A 7 -20.98 -9.07 5.83
C GLN A 7 -19.47 -9.05 6.16
N LYS A 8 -19.10 -9.34 7.41
CA LYS A 8 -17.69 -9.47 7.82
C LYS A 8 -16.98 -10.61 7.07
N ARG A 9 -17.61 -11.79 7.00
CA ARG A 9 -17.08 -12.96 6.27
C ARG A 9 -16.92 -12.67 4.77
N ALA A 10 -17.92 -12.02 4.15
CA ALA A 10 -17.85 -11.64 2.74
C ALA A 10 -16.69 -10.66 2.47
N THR A 11 -16.54 -9.63 3.31
CA THR A 11 -15.44 -8.66 3.20
C THR A 11 -14.07 -9.33 3.33
N ASN A 12 -13.91 -10.22 4.31
CA ASN A 12 -12.65 -10.94 4.52
C ASN A 12 -12.32 -11.88 3.35
N ASN A 13 -13.32 -12.55 2.78
CA ASN A 13 -13.12 -13.40 1.61
C ASN A 13 -12.68 -12.59 0.39
N TYR A 14 -13.29 -11.43 0.15
CA TYR A 14 -12.87 -10.54 -0.94
C TYR A 14 -11.43 -10.06 -0.75
N ARG A 15 -11.10 -9.58 0.46
CA ARG A 15 -9.75 -9.10 0.79
C ARG A 15 -8.70 -10.18 0.58
N LYS A 16 -8.92 -11.40 1.08
CA LYS A 16 -7.99 -12.53 0.92
C LYS A 16 -7.76 -12.91 -0.55
N LYS A 17 -8.78 -12.83 -1.39
CA LYS A 17 -8.71 -13.25 -2.79
C LYS A 17 -8.14 -12.18 -3.72
N ASN A 18 -8.42 -10.91 -3.46
CA ASN A 18 -8.18 -9.83 -4.43
C ASN A 18 -7.11 -8.82 -4.01
N ILE A 19 -6.73 -8.81 -2.73
CA ILE A 19 -5.76 -7.84 -2.21
C ILE A 19 -4.48 -8.57 -1.83
N ARG A 20 -3.38 -8.18 -2.46
CA ARG A 20 -2.03 -8.58 -2.06
C ARG A 20 -1.39 -7.43 -1.29
N ASN A 21 -1.02 -7.70 -0.05
CA ASN A 21 -0.34 -6.72 0.80
C ASN A 21 1.17 -6.94 0.71
N TYR A 22 1.91 -5.84 0.63
CA TYR A 22 3.36 -5.81 0.76
C TYR A 22 3.68 -4.99 2.01
N ASN A 23 4.43 -5.60 2.93
CA ASN A 23 4.87 -4.94 4.16
C ASN A 23 6.32 -4.51 4.01
N LEU A 24 6.61 -3.28 4.40
CA LEU A 24 7.96 -2.72 4.44
C LEU A 24 8.30 -2.39 5.89
N SER A 25 9.36 -3.01 6.40
CA SER A 25 9.89 -2.70 7.73
C SER A 25 10.95 -1.62 7.58
N LEU A 26 10.73 -0.46 8.19
CA LEU A 26 11.71 0.62 8.27
C LEU A 26 12.27 0.68 9.69
N SER A 27 13.55 0.94 9.79
CA SER A 27 14.30 0.97 11.04
C SER A 27 14.92 2.36 11.25
N PRO A 28 15.53 2.64 12.41
CA PRO A 28 16.12 3.95 12.66
C PRO A 28 17.21 4.38 11.66
N VAL A 29 17.84 3.44 10.93
CA VAL A 29 18.78 3.81 9.85
C VAL A 29 18.07 4.39 8.62
N ASP A 30 16.77 4.15 8.47
CA ASP A 30 15.92 4.67 7.39
C ASP A 30 15.19 5.95 7.81
N ALA A 31 15.75 6.70 8.79
CA ALA A 31 15.09 7.85 9.40
C ALA A 31 14.68 8.93 8.38
N ASP A 32 15.50 9.16 7.36
CA ASP A 32 15.21 10.07 6.26
C ASP A 32 14.04 9.58 5.41
N LEU A 33 13.99 8.28 5.08
CA LEU A 33 12.90 7.66 4.34
C LEU A 33 11.59 7.71 5.12
N ILE A 34 11.65 7.45 6.44
CA ILE A 34 10.51 7.57 7.35
C ILE A 34 9.99 9.00 7.32
N GLN A 35 10.85 9.99 7.55
CA GLN A 35 10.47 11.40 7.54
C GLN A 35 9.85 11.83 6.21
N TRP A 36 10.43 11.37 5.09
CA TRP A 36 9.91 11.67 3.76
C TRP A 36 8.53 11.08 3.51
N LEU A 37 8.31 9.82 3.89
CA LEU A 37 7.00 9.18 3.80
C LEU A 37 5.98 9.85 4.73
N ASP A 38 6.41 10.25 5.93
CA ASP A 38 5.55 10.91 6.91
C ASP A 38 5.02 12.26 6.42
N ALA A 39 5.83 13.00 5.67
CA ALA A 39 5.42 14.24 5.01
C ALA A 39 4.36 14.05 3.90
N GLN A 40 4.10 12.82 3.43
CA GLN A 40 3.10 12.58 2.40
C GLN A 40 1.70 12.42 2.99
N ASP A 41 0.74 13.21 2.49
CA ASP A 41 -0.69 13.10 2.85
C ASP A 41 -1.26 11.69 2.57
N ASN A 42 -0.81 11.07 1.48
CA ASN A 42 -1.21 9.71 1.11
C ASN A 42 0.01 8.85 0.72
N LYS A 43 0.61 8.19 1.71
CA LYS A 43 1.75 7.28 1.56
C LYS A 43 1.50 6.15 0.56
N GLN A 44 0.31 5.52 0.61
CA GLN A 44 -0.02 4.42 -0.31
C GLN A 44 -0.15 4.91 -1.76
N GLY A 45 -0.78 6.06 -1.96
CA GLY A 45 -0.92 6.69 -3.27
C GLY A 45 0.43 7.09 -3.84
N TYR A 46 1.28 7.70 -3.01
CA TYR A 46 2.65 8.07 -3.35
C TYR A 46 3.47 6.86 -3.84
N LEU A 47 3.51 5.78 -3.04
CA LEU A 47 4.24 4.57 -3.40
C LEU A 47 3.69 3.91 -4.69
N LYS A 48 2.37 3.83 -4.85
CA LYS A 48 1.75 3.31 -6.08
C LYS A 48 2.11 4.13 -7.31
N ARG A 49 2.22 5.46 -7.18
CA ARG A 49 2.65 6.34 -8.27
C ARG A 49 4.11 6.04 -8.66
N LEU A 50 5.02 5.99 -7.68
CA LEU A 50 6.43 5.68 -7.95
C LEU A 50 6.62 4.34 -8.66
N VAL A 51 5.93 3.29 -8.21
CA VAL A 51 6.00 1.97 -8.85
C VAL A 51 5.50 2.02 -10.30
N ARG A 52 4.39 2.74 -10.58
CA ARG A 52 3.89 2.89 -11.95
C ARG A 52 4.85 3.65 -12.83
N GLU A 53 5.39 4.76 -12.34
CA GLU A 53 6.38 5.56 -13.10
C GLU A 53 7.63 4.74 -13.40
N ASP A 54 8.09 3.93 -12.45
CA ASP A 54 9.22 3.01 -12.65
C ASP A 54 8.94 1.95 -13.72
N MET A 55 7.75 1.31 -13.66
CA MET A 55 7.31 0.37 -14.69
C MET A 55 7.26 1.02 -16.07
N GLU A 56 6.78 2.26 -16.18
CA GLU A 56 6.69 2.97 -17.45
C GLU A 56 8.06 3.40 -17.98
N ARG A 57 9.00 3.79 -17.10
CA ARG A 57 10.40 4.03 -17.51
C ARG A 57 11.01 2.78 -18.12
N LYS A 58 10.87 1.63 -17.45
CA LYS A 58 11.41 0.34 -17.93
C LYS A 58 10.82 -0.13 -19.26
N LYS A 59 9.61 0.30 -19.64
CA LYS A 59 9.00 -0.06 -20.93
C LYS A 59 9.50 0.79 -22.10
N ARG A 60 10.11 1.94 -21.82
CA ARG A 60 10.57 2.91 -22.83
C ARG A 60 12.02 2.67 -23.25
N ASP A 61 12.75 1.86 -22.49
CA ASP A 61 14.08 1.33 -22.78
C ASP A 61 13.98 0.02 -23.59
#